data_AF-A0A3R7I7N9-F1
#
_entry.id   AF-A0A3R7I7N9-F1
#
_cell.length_a   1.000
_cell.length_b   1.000
_cell.length_c   1.000
_cell.angle_alpha   90.00
_cell.angle_beta   90.00
_cell.angle_gamma   90.00
#
_symmetry.space_group_name_H-M   'P 1'
#
loop_
_entity.id
_entity.type
_entity.pdbx_description
1 polymer ?
#
loop_
_entity_poly.entity_id
_entity_poly.type
_entity_poly.pdbx_seq_one_letter_code
_entity_poly.pdbx_strand_id
1 'polypeptide(L)'
;MMRSAAQEADLWRLLARVRGLRVRRRLRVLAEARRRERGAAAAVAEKVAVLERHATARQHVLAFCRRDQRAGGQWHATLRAHDGQTPMLQQQLSDAQYAHARARHDVGEALRDWNVERIRHDDAKERWRAALARGARESREHG
;
A
#
# COMPACT_ATOMS: atom_id res chain seq x y z
N MET A 1 -6.81 20.47 -41.21
CA MET A 1 -5.92 21.55 -40.71
C MET A 1 -4.72 20.93 -40.02
N MET A 2 -3.53 21.00 -40.61
CA MET A 2 -2.28 20.69 -39.90
C MET A 2 -1.99 21.84 -38.93
N ARG A 3 -1.71 21.53 -37.66
CA ARG A 3 -1.25 22.53 -36.69
C ARG A 3 0.18 22.94 -37.05
N SER A 4 0.51 24.22 -36.91
CA SER A 4 1.91 24.65 -37.03
C SER A 4 2.76 24.03 -35.92
N ALA A 5 4.07 23.88 -36.15
CA ALA A 5 4.98 23.33 -35.14
C ALA A 5 4.93 24.11 -33.81
N ALA A 6 4.70 25.43 -33.86
CA ALA A 6 4.49 26.27 -32.68
C ALA A 6 3.21 25.91 -31.91
N GLN A 7 2.09 25.73 -32.62
CA GLN A 7 0.82 25.31 -32.00
C GLN A 7 0.90 23.89 -31.41
N GLU A 8 1.67 23.01 -32.05
CA GLU A 8 1.93 21.66 -31.53
C GLU A 8 2.82 21.69 -30.27
N ALA A 9 3.87 22.51 -30.27
CA ALA A 9 4.73 22.70 -29.10
C ALA A 9 3.97 23.25 -27.90
N ASP A 10 3.07 24.22 -28.11
CA ASP A 10 2.22 24.76 -27.05
C ASP A 10 1.26 23.72 -26.46
N LEU A 11 0.66 22.88 -27.32
CA LEU A 11 -0.17 21.77 -26.86
C LEU A 11 0.62 20.82 -25.97
N TRP A 12 1.77 20.33 -26.44
CA TRP A 12 2.57 19.36 -25.70
C TRP A 12 3.14 19.96 -24.40
N ARG A 13 3.47 21.24 -24.40
CA ARG A 13 3.85 21.99 -23.19
C ARG A 13 2.74 21.99 -22.15
N LEU A 14 1.50 22.29 -22.57
CA LEU A 14 0.33 22.25 -21.67
C LEU A 14 0.06 20.83 -21.13
N LEU A 15 0.09 19.83 -22.02
CA LEU A 15 -0.09 18.43 -21.64
C LEU A 15 0.98 17.95 -20.65
N ALA A 16 2.25 18.30 -20.87
CA ALA A 16 3.33 18.00 -19.93
C ALA A 16 3.07 18.65 -18.56
N ARG A 17 2.65 19.92 -18.52
CA ARG A 17 2.32 20.61 -17.27
C ARG A 17 1.17 19.92 -16.50
N VAL A 18 0.08 19.58 -17.18
CA VAL A 18 -1.07 18.89 -16.57
C VAL A 18 -0.70 17.48 -16.10
N ARG A 19 0.01 16.70 -16.93
CA ARG A 19 0.48 15.37 -16.55
C ARG A 19 1.46 15.43 -15.36
N GLY A 20 2.33 16.44 -15.29
CA GLY A 20 3.21 16.65 -14.13
C GLY A 20 2.46 16.93 -12.83
N LEU A 21 1.28 17.56 -12.87
CA LEU A 21 0.39 17.68 -11.71
C LEU A 21 -0.24 16.33 -11.34
N ARG A 22 -0.68 15.54 -12.33
CA ARG A 22 -1.24 14.20 -12.11
C ARG A 22 -0.22 13.24 -11.50
N VAL A 23 1.02 13.23 -11.99
CA VAL A 23 2.13 12.44 -11.43
C VAL A 23 2.32 12.76 -9.95
N ARG A 24 2.36 14.05 -9.58
CA ARG A 24 2.49 14.47 -8.17
C ARG A 24 1.30 14.03 -7.31
N ARG A 25 0.08 14.11 -7.84
CA ARG A 25 -1.13 13.62 -7.14
C ARG A 25 -1.08 12.11 -6.94
N ARG A 26 -0.76 11.34 -7.99
CA ARG A 26 -0.62 9.88 -7.92
C ARG A 26 0.50 9.43 -6.98
N LEU A 27 1.61 10.17 -6.92
CA LEU A 27 2.68 9.91 -5.96
C LEU A 27 2.21 10.08 -4.52
N ARG A 28 1.37 11.08 -4.23
CA ARG A 28 0.76 11.25 -2.89
C ARG A 28 -0.15 10.08 -2.54
N VAL A 29 -0.98 9.63 -3.48
CA VAL A 29 -1.85 8.45 -3.31
C VAL A 29 -1.01 7.19 -3.03
N LEU A 30 0.05 6.96 -3.79
CA LEU A 30 0.98 5.84 -3.55
C LEU A 30 1.64 5.93 -2.17
N ALA A 31 2.09 7.12 -1.76
CA ALA A 31 2.68 7.32 -0.44
C ALA A 31 1.67 7.05 0.70
N GLU A 32 0.40 7.42 0.50
CA GLU A 32 -0.68 7.12 1.44
C GLU A 32 -1.00 5.63 1.50
N ALA A 33 -1.12 4.96 0.35
CA ALA A 33 -1.31 3.51 0.29
C ALA A 33 -0.18 2.77 1.03
N ARG A 34 1.09 3.19 0.85
CA ARG A 34 2.24 2.63 1.58
C ARG A 34 2.22 2.93 3.09
N ARG A 35 1.62 4.03 3.52
CA ARG A 35 1.42 4.28 4.97
C ARG A 35 0.38 3.32 5.54
N ARG A 36 -0.74 3.12 4.83
CA ARG A 36 -1.78 2.17 5.22
C ARG A 36 -1.27 0.74 5.27
N GLU A 37 -0.50 0.31 4.26
CA GLU A 37 0.09 -1.03 4.21
C GLU A 37 1.02 -1.29 5.40
N ARG A 38 1.90 -0.34 5.74
CA ARG A 38 2.75 -0.45 6.94
C ARG A 38 1.94 -0.50 8.23
N GLY A 39 0.86 0.28 8.33
CA GLY A 39 -0.07 0.22 9.46
C GLY A 39 -0.73 -1.15 9.59
N ALA A 40 -1.17 -1.74 8.49
CA ALA A 40 -1.75 -3.08 8.48
C ALA A 40 -0.72 -4.17 8.84
N ALA A 41 0.52 -4.05 8.35
CA ALA A 41 1.61 -4.95 8.73
C ALA A 41 1.91 -4.88 10.24
N ALA A 42 1.91 -3.68 10.82
CA ALA A 42 2.07 -3.50 12.26
C ALA A 42 0.92 -4.12 13.05
N ALA A 43 -0.33 -4.02 12.56
CA ALA A 43 -1.47 -4.68 13.19
C ALA A 43 -1.35 -6.21 13.16
N VAL A 44 -0.86 -6.80 12.06
CA VAL A 44 -0.56 -8.25 12.01
C VAL A 44 0.46 -8.63 13.07
N ALA A 45 1.57 -7.89 13.18
CA ALA A 45 2.59 -8.14 14.19
C ALA A 45 2.04 -8.04 15.62
N GLU A 46 1.16 -7.07 15.88
CA GLU A 46 0.47 -6.92 17.16
C GLU A 46 -0.39 -8.16 17.49
N LYS A 47 -1.18 -8.66 16.53
CA LYS A 47 -2.04 -9.84 16.74
C LYS A 47 -1.24 -11.13 16.93
N VAL A 48 -0.12 -11.28 16.23
CA VAL A 48 0.84 -12.37 16.49
C VAL A 48 1.37 -12.29 17.92
N ALA A 49 1.81 -11.11 18.37
CA ALA A 49 2.32 -10.93 19.73
C ALA A 49 1.24 -11.17 20.81
N VAL A 50 -0.03 -10.87 20.53
CA VAL A 50 -1.16 -11.22 21.42
C VAL A 50 -1.31 -12.74 21.55
N LEU A 51 -1.26 -13.47 20.43
CA LEU A 51 -1.32 -14.95 20.43
C LEU A 51 -0.14 -15.58 21.18
N GLU A 52 1.07 -15.03 21.01
CA GLU A 52 2.25 -15.49 21.75
C GLU A 52 2.08 -15.28 23.26
N ARG A 53 1.64 -14.09 23.67
CA ARG A 53 1.34 -13.82 25.10
C ARG A 53 0.27 -14.75 25.64
N HIS A 54 -0.77 -15.03 24.86
CA HIS A 54 -1.82 -15.99 25.23
C HIS A 54 -1.26 -17.41 25.39
N ALA A 55 -0.38 -17.86 24.50
CA ALA A 55 0.29 -19.16 24.61
C ALA A 55 1.18 -19.24 25.86
N THR A 56 1.95 -18.20 26.17
CA THR A 56 2.73 -18.11 27.41
C THR A 56 1.84 -18.14 28.66
N ALA A 57 0.73 -17.39 28.66
CA ALA A 57 -0.23 -17.39 29.76
C ALA A 57 -0.83 -18.78 29.99
N ARG A 58 -1.17 -19.49 28.91
CA ARG A 58 -1.63 -20.88 28.96
C ARG A 58 -0.63 -21.81 29.66
N GLN A 59 0.66 -21.68 29.34
CA GLN A 59 1.72 -22.48 29.95
C GLN A 59 1.82 -22.21 31.47
N HIS A 60 1.66 -20.96 31.90
CA HIS A 60 1.61 -20.62 33.32
C HIS A 60 0.40 -21.24 34.02
N VAL A 61 -0.79 -21.19 33.41
CA VAL A 61 -1.99 -21.87 33.94
C VAL A 61 -1.71 -23.36 34.11
N LEU A 62 -1.18 -24.03 33.08
CA LEU A 62 -0.84 -25.47 33.15
C LEU A 62 0.22 -25.79 34.21
N ALA A 63 1.22 -24.93 34.39
CA ALA A 63 2.23 -25.11 35.43
C ALA A 63 1.61 -24.98 36.83
N PHE A 64 0.68 -24.06 37.01
CA PHE A 64 -0.05 -23.88 38.28
C PHE A 64 -0.96 -25.09 38.57
N CYS A 65 -1.74 -25.54 37.59
CA CYS A 65 -2.62 -26.71 37.72
C CYS A 65 -1.86 -27.97 38.17
N ARG A 66 -0.62 -28.16 37.70
CA ARG A 66 0.22 -29.30 38.11
C ARG A 66 0.66 -29.26 39.57
N ARG A 67 0.73 -28.08 40.19
CA ARG A 67 1.17 -27.89 41.58
C ARG A 67 0.03 -28.09 42.60
N ASP A 68 -1.23 -27.88 42.20
CA ASP A 68 -2.39 -27.96 43.10
C ASP A 68 -3.48 -28.91 42.57
N GLN A 69 -3.28 -30.21 42.77
CA GLN A 69 -4.19 -31.27 42.29
C GLN A 69 -5.54 -31.29 43.02
N ARG A 70 -5.65 -30.69 44.21
CA ARG A 70 -6.87 -30.74 45.05
C ARG A 70 -7.99 -29.84 44.51
N ALA A 71 -7.65 -28.83 43.71
CA ALA A 71 -8.60 -27.91 43.06
C ALA A 71 -8.91 -28.28 41.58
N GLY A 72 -8.70 -29.54 41.19
CA GLY A 72 -8.72 -30.01 39.80
C GLY A 72 -9.93 -29.53 38.96
N GLY A 73 -11.16 -29.59 39.48
CA GLY A 73 -12.36 -29.16 38.74
C GLY A 73 -12.36 -27.67 38.37
N GLN A 74 -11.89 -26.81 39.29
CA GLN A 74 -11.83 -25.37 39.10
C GLN A 74 -10.74 -24.99 38.08
N TRP A 75 -9.61 -25.69 38.09
CA TRP A 75 -8.53 -25.52 37.12
C TRP A 75 -8.92 -25.92 35.69
N HIS A 76 -9.65 -27.01 35.51
CA HIS A 76 -10.14 -27.41 34.19
C HIS A 76 -11.13 -26.39 33.63
N ALA A 77 -11.98 -25.79 34.46
CA ALA A 77 -12.88 -24.71 34.04
C ALA A 77 -12.10 -23.46 33.57
N THR A 78 -11.09 -23.05 34.34
CA THR A 78 -10.20 -21.93 33.98
C THR A 78 -9.44 -22.17 32.67
N LEU A 79 -8.88 -23.37 32.49
CA LEU A 79 -8.18 -23.73 31.25
C LEU A 79 -9.13 -23.75 30.04
N ARG A 80 -10.34 -24.30 30.18
CA ARG A 80 -11.34 -24.26 29.11
C ARG A 80 -11.77 -22.84 28.75
N ALA A 81 -11.96 -21.98 29.76
CA ALA A 81 -12.30 -20.58 29.54
C ALA A 81 -11.17 -19.84 28.80
N HIS A 82 -9.91 -20.12 29.17
CA HIS A 82 -8.74 -19.58 28.48
C HIS A 82 -8.66 -20.08 27.03
N ASP A 83 -8.74 -21.40 26.82
CA ASP A 83 -8.64 -22.01 25.49
C ASP A 83 -9.81 -21.56 24.58
N GLY A 84 -10.98 -21.26 25.15
CA GLY A 84 -12.13 -20.68 24.45
C GLY A 84 -11.88 -19.30 23.84
N GLN A 85 -10.84 -18.57 24.25
CA GLN A 85 -10.45 -17.30 23.63
C GLN A 85 -9.61 -17.49 22.36
N THR A 86 -8.98 -18.66 22.18
CA THR A 86 -8.08 -18.94 21.04
C THR A 86 -8.73 -18.73 19.68
N PRO A 87 -9.96 -19.22 19.41
CA PRO A 87 -10.60 -19.03 18.10
C PRO A 87 -10.83 -17.56 17.77
N MET A 88 -11.22 -16.75 18.74
CA MET A 88 -11.39 -15.30 18.56
C MET A 88 -10.06 -14.63 18.21
N LEU A 89 -8.97 -14.97 18.90
CA LEU A 89 -7.64 -14.41 18.63
C LEU A 89 -7.11 -14.82 17.26
N GLN A 90 -7.36 -16.08 16.85
CA GLN A 90 -7.03 -16.57 15.51
C GLN A 90 -7.83 -15.85 14.42
N GLN A 91 -9.13 -15.62 14.65
CA GLN A 91 -9.96 -14.84 13.73
C GLN A 91 -9.43 -13.41 13.58
N GLN A 92 -9.08 -12.75 14.69
CA GLN A 92 -8.50 -11.40 14.65
C GLN A 92 -7.17 -11.34 13.88
N LEU A 93 -6.33 -12.38 13.99
CA LEU A 93 -5.10 -12.48 13.20
C LEU A 93 -5.43 -12.66 11.70
N SER A 94 -6.38 -13.54 11.37
CA SER A 94 -6.83 -13.78 10.00
C SER A 94 -7.36 -12.49 9.35
N ASP A 95 -8.20 -11.74 10.07
CA ASP A 95 -8.75 -10.47 9.62
C ASP A 95 -7.64 -9.43 9.38
N ALA A 96 -6.65 -9.36 10.28
CA ALA A 96 -5.50 -8.47 10.12
C ALA A 96 -4.63 -8.86 8.90
N GLN A 97 -4.42 -10.16 8.67
CA GLN A 97 -3.69 -10.67 7.50
C GLN A 97 -4.43 -10.35 6.20
N TYR A 98 -5.75 -10.53 6.18
CA TYR A 98 -6.58 -10.16 5.04
C TYR A 98 -6.50 -8.65 4.74
N ALA A 99 -6.60 -7.81 5.78
CA ALA A 99 -6.45 -6.37 5.64
C ALA A 99 -5.06 -5.97 5.11
N HIS A 100 -4.00 -6.63 5.57
CA HIS A 100 -2.64 -6.42 5.07
C HIS A 100 -2.49 -6.83 3.60
N ALA A 101 -3.03 -7.99 3.21
CA ALA A 101 -3.03 -8.45 1.82
C ALA A 101 -3.77 -7.46 0.90
N ARG A 102 -4.93 -6.95 1.33
CA ARG A 102 -5.67 -5.91 0.62
C ARG A 102 -4.87 -4.62 0.49
N ALA A 103 -4.25 -4.14 1.57
CA ALA A 103 -3.42 -2.93 1.52
C ALA A 103 -2.21 -3.09 0.58
N ARG A 104 -1.59 -4.29 0.51
CA ARG A 104 -0.54 -4.61 -0.46
C ARG A 104 -1.04 -4.54 -1.90
N HIS A 105 -2.25 -5.05 -2.15
CA HIS A 105 -2.89 -4.94 -3.46
C HIS A 105 -3.11 -3.48 -3.86
N ASP A 106 -3.66 -2.66 -2.98
CA ASP A 106 -3.88 -1.22 -3.20
C ASP A 106 -2.57 -0.46 -3.50
N VAL A 107 -1.47 -0.81 -2.82
CA VAL A 107 -0.14 -0.27 -3.12
C VAL A 107 0.30 -0.64 -4.54
N GLY A 108 0.05 -1.89 -4.95
CA GLY A 108 0.33 -2.36 -6.31
C GLY A 108 -0.46 -1.58 -7.37
N GLU A 109 -1.74 -1.32 -7.13
CA GLU A 109 -2.58 -0.49 -8.00
C GLU A 109 -2.08 0.95 -8.07
N ALA A 110 -1.84 1.58 -6.92
CA ALA A 110 -1.35 2.96 -6.87
C ALA A 110 0.02 3.11 -7.55
N LEU A 111 0.89 2.10 -7.46
CA LEU A 111 2.19 2.08 -8.14
C LEU A 111 2.03 1.99 -9.65
N ARG A 112 1.14 1.11 -10.14
CA ARG A 112 0.81 0.98 -11.57
C ARG A 112 0.27 2.30 -12.12
N ASP A 113 -0.70 2.90 -11.44
CA ASP A 113 -1.29 4.19 -11.82
C ASP A 113 -0.25 5.31 -11.88
N TRP A 114 0.62 5.40 -10.87
CA TRP A 114 1.70 6.38 -10.86
C TRP A 114 2.68 6.17 -12.01
N ASN A 115 3.07 4.91 -12.30
CA ASN A 115 3.96 4.59 -13.40
C ASN A 115 3.36 4.94 -14.77
N VAL A 116 2.07 4.65 -14.99
CA VAL A 116 1.37 5.02 -16.22
C VAL A 116 1.40 6.53 -16.43
N GLU A 117 1.07 7.31 -15.40
CA GLU A 117 1.10 8.78 -15.51
C GLU A 117 2.52 9.33 -15.68
N ARG A 118 3.53 8.69 -15.05
CA ARG A 118 4.94 9.05 -15.24
C ARG A 118 5.39 8.85 -16.68
N ILE A 119 5.12 7.69 -17.27
CA ILE A 119 5.44 7.38 -18.67
C ILE A 119 4.75 8.38 -19.61
N ARG A 120 3.46 8.64 -19.39
CA ARG A 120 2.72 9.64 -20.18
C ARG A 120 3.31 11.04 -20.04
N HIS A 121 3.74 11.43 -18.85
CA HIS A 121 4.39 12.73 -18.66
C HIS A 121 5.70 12.83 -19.42
N ASP A 122 6.51 11.78 -19.39
CA ASP A 122 7.80 11.74 -20.08
C ASP A 122 7.62 11.75 -21.61
N ASP A 123 6.65 10.99 -22.15
CA ASP A 123 6.23 11.04 -23.57
C ASP A 123 5.79 12.47 -23.98
N ALA A 124 4.98 13.15 -23.17
CA ALA A 124 4.57 14.52 -23.48
C ALA A 124 5.76 15.49 -23.55
N LYS A 125 6.75 15.32 -22.66
CA LYS A 125 7.98 16.13 -22.69
C LYS A 125 8.82 15.85 -23.91
N GLU A 126 8.93 14.59 -24.32
CA GLU A 126 9.65 14.20 -25.52
C GLU A 126 9.01 14.79 -26.78
N ARG A 127 7.69 14.66 -26.91
CA ARG A 127 6.94 15.24 -28.03
C ARG A 127 7.01 16.76 -28.08
N TRP A 128 6.98 17.42 -26.92
CA TRP A 128 7.20 18.86 -26.84
C TRP A 128 8.57 19.27 -27.39
N ARG A 129 9.65 18.59 -26.97
CA ARG A 129 11.01 18.85 -27.50
C ARG A 129 11.11 18.59 -28.99
N ALA A 130 10.47 17.53 -29.48
CA ALA A 130 10.44 17.21 -30.90
C ALA A 130 9.71 18.31 -31.72
N ALA A 131 8.58 18.82 -31.21
CA ALA A 131 7.86 19.93 -31.85
C ALA A 131 8.68 21.23 -31.88
N LEU A 132 9.37 21.55 -30.78
CA LEU A 132 10.30 22.70 -30.75
C LEU A 132 11.44 22.55 -31.76
N ALA A 133 12.03 21.35 -31.86
CA ALA A 133 13.11 21.08 -32.82
C ALA A 133 12.64 21.21 -34.27
N ARG A 134 11.41 20.79 -34.59
CA ARG A 134 10.81 20.99 -35.92
C ARG A 134 10.57 22.47 -36.22
N GLY A 135 9.94 23.20 -35.30
CA GLY A 135 9.70 24.64 -35.49
C GLY A 135 11.01 25.43 -35.69
N ALA A 136 12.07 25.07 -34.97
CA ALA A 136 13.39 25.69 -35.14
C ALA A 136 14.06 25.37 -36.49
N ARG A 137 13.72 24.25 -37.14
CA ARG A 137 14.19 23.93 -38.50
C ARG A 137 13.38 24.69 -39.54
N GLU A 138 12.05 24.69 -39.41
CA GLU A 138 11.15 25.43 -40.29
C GLU A 138 11.51 26.93 -40.35
N SER A 139 11.80 27.55 -39.19
CA SER A 139 12.23 28.96 -39.14
C SER A 139 13.60 29.24 -39.76
N ARG A 140 14.50 28.24 -39.90
CA ARG A 140 15.79 28.40 -40.59
C ARG A 140 15.70 28.17 -42.09
N GLU A 141 14.72 27.39 -42.54
CA GLU A 141 14.50 27.10 -43.96
C GLU A 141 13.68 28.19 -44.66
N HIS A 142 12.90 28.96 -43.90
CA HIS A 142 11.97 29.98 -44.41
C HIS A 142 12.31 31.41 -43.99
N GLY A 143 13.42 31.60 -43.28
CA GLY A 143 13.95 32.91 -42.86
C GLY A 143 15.23 33.23 -43.60
#